data_AF-X0TLQ7-F1
#
_entry.id   AF-X0TLQ7-F1
#
_cell.length_a   1.000
_cell.length_b   1.000
_cell.length_c   1.000
_cell.angle_alpha   90.00
_cell.angle_beta   90.00
_cell.angle_gamma   90.00
#
_symmetry.space_group_name_H-M   'P 1'
#
loop_
_entity.id
_entity.type
_entity.pdbx_description
1 polymer ?
#
loop_
_entity_poly.entity_id
_entity_poly.type
_entity_poly.pdbx_seq_one_letter_code
_entity_poly.pdbx_strand_id
1 'polypeptide(L)'
;MNKYIKKLILTTGVLLFMVAIMAQQKTEPIDWLQFRGPNGSGLSETTGLPKEFGPEKNVIWRTALPTGHSSPILTEDYIFLTALEEEKLMTICLDRQNGKIIWRKEAPRPRKEKIDNRNHPASPSPVTDGKQVYVFFPDFGMLAYDTKGKELWRLPLGPFNNAYGMGTSPILVENKVILVCDHNTNSFIIAIDKNNGTVIWKKARPEAKSGHSTPIIYHPKKGGTQILVPGSFYLMSYSTRTGEKLWWVA
;
A
#
# COMPACT_ATOMS: atom_id res chain seq x y z
N MET A 1 49.87 17.48 49.77
CA MET A 1 48.49 16.94 49.66
C MET A 1 47.64 17.95 48.89
N ASN A 2 47.75 17.93 47.55
CA ASN A 2 47.70 19.15 46.74
C ASN A 2 46.48 19.20 45.82
N LYS A 3 45.87 20.40 45.73
CA LYS A 3 44.64 20.79 45.01
C LYS A 3 44.53 20.28 43.55
N TYR A 4 45.62 19.78 42.97
CA TYR A 4 45.73 19.30 41.60
C TYR A 4 45.17 17.87 41.38
N ILE A 5 45.17 16.99 42.39
CA ILE A 5 44.65 15.62 42.25
C ILE A 5 43.12 15.59 42.19
N LYS A 6 42.43 16.50 42.91
CA LYS A 6 40.96 16.61 42.85
C LYS A 6 40.46 17.16 41.51
N LYS A 7 41.26 17.97 40.80
CA LYS A 7 40.85 18.53 39.50
C LYS A 7 40.96 17.49 38.38
N LEU A 8 41.93 16.55 38.49
CA LEU A 8 42.14 15.51 37.49
C LEU A 8 41.07 14.40 37.52
N ILE A 9 40.54 14.09 38.71
CA ILE A 9 39.46 13.10 38.88
C ILE A 9 38.10 13.68 38.42
N LEU A 10 37.91 15.00 38.58
CA LEU A 10 36.67 15.66 38.16
C LEU A 10 36.60 15.89 36.64
N THR A 11 37.73 16.10 35.95
CA THR A 11 37.75 16.23 34.48
C THR A 11 37.75 14.89 33.75
N THR A 12 38.24 13.80 34.36
CA THR A 12 38.11 12.45 33.76
C THR A 12 36.72 11.84 33.97
N GLY A 13 36.02 12.16 35.06
CA GLY A 13 34.65 11.69 35.29
C GLY A 13 33.59 12.35 34.39
N VAL A 14 33.80 13.60 33.96
CA VAL A 14 32.87 14.31 33.07
C VAL A 14 33.10 13.95 31.60
N LEU A 15 34.33 13.60 31.20
CA LEU A 15 34.61 13.10 29.85
C LEU A 15 34.06 11.67 29.62
N LEU A 16 33.96 10.85 30.66
CA LEU A 16 33.41 9.49 30.58
C LEU A 16 31.87 9.43 30.59
N PHE A 17 31.19 10.54 30.90
CA PHE A 17 29.72 10.63 30.83
C PHE A 17 29.19 11.25 29.53
N MET A 18 30.07 11.84 28.70
CA MET A 18 29.68 12.40 27.40
C MET A 18 29.85 11.44 26.21
N VAL A 19 30.39 10.23 26.42
CA VAL A 19 30.72 9.30 25.32
C VAL A 19 29.63 8.24 25.06
N ALA A 20 28.51 8.20 25.81
CA ALA A 20 27.51 7.12 25.67
C ALA A 20 26.07 7.58 25.45
N ILE A 21 25.86 8.73 24.80
CA ILE A 21 24.58 9.00 24.11
C ILE A 21 24.91 9.22 22.62
N MET A 22 25.51 8.20 22.00
CA MET A 22 25.16 7.94 20.61
C MET A 22 23.70 7.50 20.66
N ALA A 23 22.79 8.46 20.52
CA ALA A 23 21.44 8.15 20.11
C ALA A 23 21.59 7.35 18.83
N GLN A 24 21.43 6.03 18.95
CA GLN A 24 21.36 5.16 17.81
C GLN A 24 20.18 5.69 17.01
N GLN A 25 20.47 6.41 15.92
CA GLN A 25 19.45 6.76 14.97
C GLN A 25 18.87 5.43 14.54
N LYS A 26 17.72 5.05 15.11
CA LYS A 26 16.85 4.08 14.49
C LYS A 26 16.62 4.67 13.11
N THR A 27 17.25 4.10 12.10
CA THR A 27 16.81 4.29 10.74
C THR A 27 15.34 3.90 10.77
N GLU A 28 14.47 4.89 10.63
CA GLU A 28 13.03 4.65 10.57
C GLU A 28 12.82 3.55 9.53
N PRO A 29 12.14 2.45 9.90
CA PRO A 29 11.91 1.34 8.99
C PRO A 29 11.34 1.91 7.69
N ILE A 30 11.98 1.58 6.56
CA ILE A 30 11.46 1.99 5.27
C ILE A 30 10.16 1.22 5.06
N ASP A 31 9.06 1.94 5.20
CA ASP A 31 7.72 1.45 4.95
C ASP A 31 7.36 1.65 3.48
N TRP A 32 6.92 0.59 2.83
CA TRP A 32 6.44 0.58 1.45
C TRP A 32 4.97 0.21 1.45
N LEU A 33 4.14 1.12 1.95
CA LEU A 33 2.78 0.83 2.40
C LEU A 33 1.74 0.60 1.30
N GLN A 34 2.09 0.86 0.03
CA GLN A 34 1.17 0.79 -1.10
C GLN A 34 1.90 0.43 -2.39
N PHE A 35 1.14 0.20 -3.46
CA PHE A 35 1.70 0.01 -4.81
C PHE A 35 2.67 1.14 -5.17
N ARG A 36 3.89 0.77 -5.59
CA ARG A 36 4.99 1.70 -5.88
C ARG A 36 5.41 2.61 -4.72
N GLY A 37 5.10 2.25 -3.48
CA GLY A 37 5.70 2.89 -2.30
C GLY A 37 5.15 4.28 -2.02
N PRO A 38 5.95 5.15 -1.34
CA PRO A 38 5.50 6.47 -0.92
C PRO A 38 4.88 7.27 -2.06
N ASN A 39 3.59 7.57 -1.90
CA ASN A 39 2.74 8.27 -2.88
C ASN A 39 2.79 7.70 -4.31
N GLY A 40 3.09 6.41 -4.47
CA GLY A 40 3.12 5.72 -5.77
C GLY A 40 4.32 6.08 -6.66
N SER A 41 5.34 6.75 -6.11
CA SER A 41 6.49 7.26 -6.88
C SER A 41 7.36 6.16 -7.50
N GLY A 42 7.47 5.01 -6.84
CA GLY A 42 8.42 3.95 -7.18
C GLY A 42 9.87 4.30 -6.82
N LEU A 43 10.08 5.32 -5.98
CA LEU A 43 11.41 5.76 -5.56
C LEU A 43 11.69 5.30 -4.13
N SER A 44 12.89 4.79 -3.93
CA SER A 44 13.44 4.44 -2.61
C SER A 44 14.66 5.32 -2.35
N GLU A 45 14.77 5.86 -1.13
CA GLU A 45 15.95 6.59 -0.67
C GLU A 45 17.04 5.66 -0.12
N THR A 46 16.81 4.33 -0.16
CA THR A 46 17.77 3.33 0.34
C THR A 46 19.05 3.39 -0.47
N THR A 47 20.18 3.51 0.23
CA THR A 47 21.52 3.43 -0.36
C THR A 47 22.23 2.15 0.07
N GLY A 48 23.37 1.83 -0.56
CA GLY A 48 24.15 0.64 -0.20
C GLY A 48 23.48 -0.69 -0.58
N LEU A 49 22.57 -0.69 -1.55
CA LEU A 49 21.90 -1.90 -2.02
C LEU A 49 22.92 -2.93 -2.58
N PRO A 50 22.69 -4.23 -2.34
CA PRO A 50 23.58 -5.28 -2.84
C PRO A 50 23.65 -5.24 -4.37
N LYS A 51 24.87 -5.18 -4.91
CA LYS A 51 25.12 -5.14 -6.37
C LYS A 51 24.99 -6.51 -7.02
N GLU A 52 25.12 -7.57 -6.23
CA GLU A 52 25.03 -8.95 -6.67
C GLU A 52 23.93 -9.62 -5.86
N PHE A 53 23.06 -10.35 -6.52
CA PHE A 53 21.94 -11.04 -5.88
C PHE A 53 21.70 -12.37 -6.59
N GLY A 54 21.48 -13.43 -5.82
CA GLY A 54 21.17 -14.76 -6.34
C GLY A 54 20.74 -15.71 -5.23
N PRO A 55 20.22 -16.90 -5.55
CA PRO A 55 19.67 -17.83 -4.55
C PRO A 55 20.61 -18.12 -3.36
N GLU A 56 21.92 -18.13 -3.61
CA GLU A 56 22.97 -18.39 -2.62
C GLU A 56 23.74 -17.13 -2.18
N LYS A 57 23.36 -15.93 -2.65
CA LYS A 57 24.11 -14.68 -2.44
C LYS A 57 23.18 -13.50 -2.14
N ASN A 58 23.36 -12.90 -0.97
CA ASN A 58 22.57 -11.75 -0.50
C ASN A 58 21.05 -12.01 -0.42
N VAL A 59 20.62 -13.28 -0.37
CA VAL A 59 19.25 -13.70 -0.03
C VAL A 59 19.18 -13.96 1.46
N ILE A 60 18.31 -13.23 2.16
CA ILE A 60 18.11 -13.39 3.62
C ILE A 60 17.13 -14.55 3.89
N TRP A 61 16.08 -14.64 3.09
CA TRP A 61 15.10 -15.72 3.14
C TRP A 61 14.36 -15.82 1.81
N ARG A 62 13.66 -16.95 1.61
CA ARG A 62 12.74 -17.16 0.48
C ARG A 62 11.53 -17.95 0.93
N THR A 63 10.37 -17.61 0.39
CA THR A 63 9.10 -18.27 0.72
C THR A 63 8.33 -18.54 -0.55
N ALA A 64 7.94 -19.80 -0.74
CA ALA A 64 7.06 -20.17 -1.85
C ALA A 64 5.66 -19.58 -1.62
N LEU A 65 5.11 -18.93 -2.64
CA LEU A 65 3.81 -18.28 -2.60
C LEU A 65 2.96 -18.70 -3.81
N PRO A 66 1.63 -18.72 -3.66
CA PRO A 66 0.71 -18.90 -4.79
C PRO A 66 0.82 -17.73 -5.78
N THR A 67 0.30 -17.93 -6.99
CA THR A 67 0.42 -16.97 -8.09
C THR A 67 -0.40 -15.70 -7.82
N GLY A 68 0.15 -14.55 -8.16
CA GLY A 68 -0.49 -13.24 -8.05
C GLY A 68 0.32 -12.20 -8.83
N HIS A 69 -0.33 -11.15 -9.29
CA HIS A 69 0.35 -10.04 -10.00
C HIS A 69 0.51 -8.80 -9.11
N SER A 70 -0.03 -8.82 -7.88
CA SER A 70 0.21 -7.73 -6.92
C SER A 70 1.68 -7.59 -6.58
N SER A 71 2.13 -6.35 -6.41
CA SER A 71 3.40 -6.06 -5.77
C SER A 71 3.28 -6.25 -4.25
N PRO A 72 4.33 -6.74 -3.57
CA PRO A 72 4.35 -6.76 -2.11
C PRO A 72 4.36 -5.32 -1.58
N ILE A 73 3.61 -5.11 -0.50
CA ILE A 73 3.76 -3.94 0.36
C ILE A 73 4.39 -4.40 1.68
N LEU A 74 5.12 -3.52 2.35
CA LEU A 74 5.77 -3.86 3.60
C LEU A 74 5.71 -2.73 4.62
N THR A 75 5.66 -3.15 5.88
CA THR A 75 5.78 -2.34 7.10
C THR A 75 7.08 -2.71 7.81
N GLU A 76 7.35 -2.16 8.99
CA GLU A 76 8.43 -2.64 9.87
C GLU A 76 8.39 -4.16 10.09
N ASP A 77 7.21 -4.73 10.33
CA ASP A 77 7.07 -6.12 10.78
C ASP A 77 6.50 -7.08 9.72
N TYR A 78 5.67 -6.57 8.82
CA TYR A 78 4.82 -7.40 7.95
C TYR A 78 5.03 -7.10 6.46
N ILE A 79 4.88 -8.13 5.64
CA ILE A 79 4.72 -8.04 4.19
C ILE A 79 3.31 -8.53 3.83
N PHE A 80 2.60 -7.78 3.00
CA PHE A 80 1.27 -8.17 2.52
C PHE A 80 1.23 -8.33 1.00
N LEU A 81 0.49 -9.35 0.54
CA LEU A 81 0.30 -9.69 -0.87
C LEU A 81 -1.13 -10.17 -1.11
N THR A 82 -1.56 -10.08 -2.37
CA THR A 82 -2.75 -10.79 -2.85
C THR A 82 -2.37 -11.89 -3.83
N ALA A 83 -3.08 -13.00 -3.81
CA ALA A 83 -2.80 -14.13 -4.69
C ALA A 83 -4.08 -14.89 -5.05
N LEU A 84 -3.94 -15.86 -5.94
CA LEU A 84 -4.94 -16.87 -6.26
C LEU A 84 -4.34 -18.25 -5.96
N GLU A 85 -5.00 -19.02 -5.11
CA GLU A 85 -4.60 -20.37 -4.72
C GLU A 85 -5.80 -21.28 -4.91
N GLU A 86 -5.72 -22.29 -5.79
CA GLU A 86 -6.82 -23.23 -6.05
C GLU A 86 -8.17 -22.53 -6.35
N GLU A 87 -8.14 -21.51 -7.22
CA GLU A 87 -9.30 -20.66 -7.55
C GLU A 87 -9.84 -19.78 -6.42
N LYS A 88 -9.18 -19.75 -5.25
CA LYS A 88 -9.55 -18.91 -4.10
C LYS A 88 -8.71 -17.65 -4.07
N LEU A 89 -9.36 -16.52 -3.85
CA LEU A 89 -8.70 -15.22 -3.68
C LEU A 89 -8.07 -15.19 -2.29
N MET A 90 -6.77 -14.93 -2.20
CA MET A 90 -6.02 -14.96 -0.94
C MET A 90 -5.41 -13.59 -0.65
N THR A 91 -5.59 -13.11 0.58
CA THR A 91 -4.71 -12.11 1.19
C THR A 91 -3.70 -12.83 2.07
N ILE A 92 -2.41 -12.53 1.89
CA ILE A 92 -1.31 -13.22 2.56
C ILE A 92 -0.51 -12.21 3.38
N CYS A 93 -0.19 -12.57 4.61
CA CYS A 93 0.71 -11.81 5.48
C CYS A 93 1.93 -12.68 5.82
N LEU A 94 3.12 -12.10 5.66
CA LEU A 94 4.39 -12.70 6.03
C LEU A 94 5.07 -11.85 7.10
N ASP A 95 5.82 -12.51 7.96
CA ASP A 95 6.83 -11.89 8.81
C ASP A 95 7.97 -11.38 7.93
N ARG A 96 8.28 -10.08 8.02
CA ARG A 96 9.30 -9.44 7.19
C ARG A 96 10.71 -9.94 7.50
N GLN A 97 10.99 -10.31 8.75
CA GLN A 97 12.34 -10.67 9.20
C GLN A 97 12.74 -12.06 8.71
N ASN A 98 11.81 -13.00 8.72
CA ASN A 98 12.11 -14.41 8.43
C ASN A 98 11.32 -15.01 7.25
N GLY A 99 10.40 -14.25 6.65
CA GLY A 99 9.61 -14.68 5.50
C GLY A 99 8.52 -15.71 5.82
N LYS A 100 8.30 -16.07 7.09
CA LYS A 100 7.26 -17.04 7.43
C LYS A 100 5.89 -16.45 7.20
N ILE A 101 4.99 -17.27 6.67
CA ILE A 101 3.59 -16.87 6.49
C ILE A 101 2.92 -16.90 7.85
N ILE A 102 2.43 -15.74 8.29
CA ILE A 102 1.72 -15.57 9.56
C ILE A 102 0.27 -16.00 9.38
N TRP A 103 -0.35 -15.57 8.28
CA TRP A 103 -1.71 -15.97 7.94
C TRP A 103 -1.99 -15.86 6.45
N ARG A 104 -3.00 -16.62 6.01
CA ARG A 104 -3.67 -16.50 4.72
C ARG A 104 -5.16 -16.33 4.99
N LYS A 105 -5.82 -15.43 4.25
CA LYS A 105 -7.25 -15.19 4.36
C LYS A 105 -7.90 -15.31 3.00
N GLU A 106 -8.82 -16.25 2.90
CA GLU A 106 -9.65 -16.45 1.73
C GLU A 106 -10.72 -15.35 1.67
N ALA A 107 -10.81 -14.67 0.53
CA ALA A 107 -11.90 -13.76 0.22
C ALA A 107 -13.00 -14.49 -0.58
N PRO A 108 -14.28 -14.14 -0.40
CA PRO A 108 -15.36 -14.70 -1.22
C PRO A 108 -15.09 -14.43 -2.70
N ARG A 109 -15.43 -15.39 -3.58
CA ARG A 109 -15.27 -15.24 -5.03
C ARG A 109 -16.57 -15.59 -5.76
N PRO A 110 -17.62 -14.74 -5.64
CA PRO A 110 -18.95 -15.04 -6.18
C PRO A 110 -19.00 -15.08 -7.71
N ARG A 111 -17.97 -14.56 -8.39
CA ARG A 111 -17.87 -14.50 -9.85
C ARG A 111 -16.42 -14.68 -10.28
N LYS A 112 -16.25 -14.99 -11.56
CA LYS A 112 -14.95 -15.00 -12.24
C LYS A 112 -15.07 -14.05 -13.42
N GLU A 113 -14.51 -12.85 -13.30
CA GLU A 113 -14.51 -11.87 -14.38
C GLU A 113 -13.74 -12.43 -15.58
N LYS A 114 -14.23 -12.18 -16.80
CA LYS A 114 -13.50 -12.53 -18.02
C LYS A 114 -12.48 -11.44 -18.30
N ILE A 115 -11.20 -11.78 -18.18
CA ILE A 115 -10.08 -10.85 -18.31
C ILE A 115 -9.05 -11.37 -19.31
N ASP A 116 -8.28 -10.45 -19.88
CA ASP A 116 -7.09 -10.74 -20.69
C ASP A 116 -6.07 -11.56 -19.89
N ASN A 117 -5.40 -12.50 -20.57
CA ASN A 117 -4.45 -13.44 -19.97
C ASN A 117 -3.16 -12.78 -19.43
N ARG A 118 -2.90 -11.52 -19.77
CA ARG A 118 -1.81 -10.72 -19.17
C ARG A 118 -2.20 -10.14 -17.80
N ASN A 119 -3.47 -10.22 -17.43
CA ASN A 119 -3.97 -9.79 -16.12
C ASN A 119 -4.30 -11.00 -15.23
N HIS A 120 -4.55 -10.74 -13.95
CA HIS A 120 -4.78 -11.76 -12.94
C HIS A 120 -5.88 -11.30 -11.96
N PRO A 121 -6.71 -12.22 -11.40
CA PRO A 121 -7.74 -11.87 -10.41
C PRO A 121 -7.19 -11.23 -9.12
N ALA A 122 -5.90 -11.39 -8.87
CA ALA A 122 -5.15 -10.82 -7.74
C ALA A 122 -4.03 -9.88 -8.24
N SER A 123 -4.35 -9.01 -9.20
CA SER A 123 -3.44 -7.96 -9.67
C SER A 123 -3.38 -6.72 -8.79
N PRO A 124 -4.50 -6.20 -8.23
CA PRO A 124 -4.43 -5.05 -7.34
C PRO A 124 -3.54 -5.33 -6.13
N SER A 125 -2.58 -4.44 -5.87
CA SER A 125 -1.76 -4.55 -4.66
C SER A 125 -2.53 -4.05 -3.44
N PRO A 126 -2.29 -4.61 -2.25
CA PRO A 126 -2.87 -4.09 -1.02
C PRO A 126 -2.38 -2.66 -0.73
N VAL A 127 -3.04 -2.01 0.24
CA VAL A 127 -2.52 -0.83 0.95
C VAL A 127 -2.66 -1.02 2.45
N THR A 128 -1.75 -0.46 3.25
CA THR A 128 -1.80 -0.53 4.71
C THR A 128 -1.48 0.82 5.37
N ASP A 129 -2.01 1.04 6.57
CA ASP A 129 -1.56 2.14 7.46
C ASP A 129 -0.67 1.63 8.60
N GLY A 130 -0.15 0.41 8.47
CA GLY A 130 0.61 -0.30 9.51
C GLY A 130 -0.25 -0.99 10.56
N LYS A 131 -1.55 -0.66 10.65
CA LYS A 131 -2.49 -1.27 11.62
C LYS A 131 -3.53 -2.16 10.96
N GLN A 132 -3.95 -1.78 9.77
CA GLN A 132 -4.95 -2.49 8.97
C GLN A 132 -4.48 -2.56 7.53
N VAL A 133 -4.79 -3.68 6.87
CA VAL A 133 -4.51 -3.89 5.44
C VAL A 133 -5.81 -3.93 4.67
N TYR A 134 -5.84 -3.23 3.54
CA TYR A 134 -6.98 -3.07 2.66
C TYR A 134 -6.66 -3.69 1.30
N VAL A 135 -7.54 -4.56 0.82
CA VAL A 135 -7.37 -5.28 -0.44
C VAL A 135 -8.56 -5.07 -1.35
N PHE A 136 -8.31 -5.12 -2.65
CA PHE A 136 -9.34 -5.10 -3.67
C PHE A 136 -9.20 -6.35 -4.55
N PHE A 137 -10.29 -7.11 -4.67
CA PHE A 137 -10.39 -8.21 -5.63
C PHE A 137 -11.49 -7.91 -6.65
N PRO A 138 -11.19 -7.84 -7.96
CA PRO A 138 -12.18 -7.52 -8.99
C PRO A 138 -13.33 -8.53 -9.07
N ASP A 139 -13.08 -9.77 -8.66
CA ASP A 139 -14.07 -10.85 -8.57
C ASP A 139 -14.97 -10.75 -7.33
N PHE A 140 -14.73 -9.78 -6.43
CA PHE A 140 -15.51 -9.61 -5.19
C PHE A 140 -15.81 -8.14 -4.85
N GLY A 141 -14.78 -7.36 -4.55
CA GLY A 141 -14.88 -6.06 -3.89
C GLY A 141 -13.71 -5.79 -2.95
N MET A 142 -13.93 -4.93 -1.97
CA MET A 142 -12.94 -4.52 -0.98
C MET A 142 -13.06 -5.34 0.31
N LEU A 143 -11.93 -5.66 0.95
CA LEU A 143 -11.87 -6.18 2.32
C LEU A 143 -10.84 -5.42 3.14
N ALA A 144 -11.02 -5.43 4.45
CA ALA A 144 -10.03 -5.00 5.42
C ALA A 144 -9.75 -6.07 6.46
N TYR A 145 -8.49 -6.19 6.83
CA TYR A 145 -8.03 -7.06 7.91
C TYR A 145 -7.14 -6.29 8.88
N ASP A 146 -7.12 -6.69 10.15
CA ASP A 146 -6.05 -6.28 11.07
C ASP A 146 -4.74 -7.05 10.77
N THR A 147 -3.66 -6.67 11.45
CA THR A 147 -2.35 -7.34 11.31
C THR A 147 -2.36 -8.82 11.72
N LYS A 148 -3.38 -9.28 12.46
CA LYS A 148 -3.58 -10.68 12.88
C LYS A 148 -4.47 -11.46 11.90
N GLY A 149 -4.93 -10.83 10.83
CA GLY A 149 -5.78 -11.44 9.82
C GLY A 149 -7.24 -11.61 10.27
N LYS A 150 -7.69 -10.88 11.28
CA LYS A 150 -9.12 -10.75 11.58
C LYS A 150 -9.73 -9.82 10.55
N GLU A 151 -10.78 -10.27 9.89
CA GLU A 151 -11.55 -9.40 9.01
C GLU A 151 -12.29 -8.34 9.82
N LEU A 152 -12.18 -7.09 9.37
CA LEU A 152 -12.78 -5.92 10.02
C LEU A 152 -14.08 -5.51 9.31
N TRP A 153 -14.04 -5.49 7.98
CA TRP A 153 -15.19 -5.22 7.13
C TRP A 153 -14.96 -5.73 5.71
N ARG A 154 -16.06 -5.83 4.96
CA ARG A 154 -16.06 -6.14 3.52
C ARG A 154 -17.09 -5.28 2.80
N LEU A 155 -16.79 -4.92 1.56
CA LEU A 155 -17.67 -4.15 0.67
C LEU A 155 -17.66 -4.80 -0.72
N PRO A 156 -18.70 -5.59 -1.08
CA PRO A 156 -18.86 -6.10 -2.43
C PRO A 156 -18.94 -4.94 -3.44
N LEU A 157 -18.17 -5.04 -4.52
CA LEU A 157 -18.18 -4.10 -5.65
C LEU A 157 -18.21 -4.90 -6.95
N GLY A 158 -18.52 -4.24 -8.07
CA GLY A 158 -18.64 -4.91 -9.38
C GLY A 158 -20.04 -5.48 -9.64
N PRO A 159 -20.22 -6.28 -10.70
CA PRO A 159 -19.19 -6.74 -11.64
C PRO A 159 -18.57 -5.59 -12.45
N PHE A 160 -17.39 -5.84 -13.05
CA PHE A 160 -16.66 -4.83 -13.81
C PHE A 160 -16.57 -5.19 -15.29
N ASN A 161 -17.09 -4.33 -16.16
CA ASN A 161 -16.95 -4.48 -17.61
C ASN A 161 -15.60 -3.95 -18.11
N ASN A 162 -14.52 -4.69 -17.91
CA ASN A 162 -13.20 -4.37 -18.47
C ASN A 162 -12.54 -5.63 -19.01
N ALA A 163 -12.44 -5.74 -20.34
CA ALA A 163 -11.84 -6.90 -21.00
C ALA A 163 -10.36 -7.10 -20.61
N TYR A 164 -9.66 -6.02 -20.23
CA TYR A 164 -8.28 -6.11 -19.76
C TYR A 164 -8.17 -6.52 -18.29
N GLY A 165 -9.29 -6.66 -17.55
CA GLY A 165 -9.32 -6.87 -16.10
C GLY A 165 -9.15 -5.58 -15.29
N MET A 166 -9.02 -5.68 -13.98
CA MET A 166 -8.81 -4.52 -13.10
C MET A 166 -7.47 -4.67 -12.38
N GLY A 167 -6.56 -3.72 -12.59
CA GLY A 167 -5.25 -3.67 -11.93
C GLY A 167 -5.04 -2.49 -10.98
N THR A 168 -6.03 -1.60 -10.88
CA THR A 168 -5.95 -0.43 -9.98
C THR A 168 -5.86 -0.87 -8.53
N SER A 169 -4.86 -0.38 -7.81
CA SER A 169 -4.69 -0.62 -6.38
C SER A 169 -5.37 0.48 -5.55
N PRO A 170 -5.93 0.16 -4.37
CA PRO A 170 -6.40 1.18 -3.43
C PRO A 170 -5.23 2.02 -2.88
N ILE A 171 -5.54 3.25 -2.47
CA ILE A 171 -4.63 4.12 -1.71
C ILE A 171 -5.30 4.62 -0.44
N LEU A 172 -4.50 5.16 0.49
CA LEU A 172 -5.01 5.79 1.70
C LEU A 172 -4.86 7.30 1.66
N VAL A 173 -5.87 7.99 2.17
CA VAL A 173 -5.79 9.42 2.49
C VAL A 173 -6.65 9.69 3.72
N GLU A 174 -6.04 10.26 4.76
CA GLU A 174 -6.71 10.53 6.04
C GLU A 174 -7.36 9.24 6.63
N ASN A 175 -8.68 9.26 6.84
CA ASN A 175 -9.50 8.14 7.30
C ASN A 175 -10.12 7.32 6.14
N LYS A 176 -9.66 7.51 4.91
CA LYS A 176 -10.34 6.99 3.71
C LYS A 176 -9.46 6.02 2.93
N VAL A 177 -10.07 4.95 2.46
CA VAL A 177 -9.55 4.13 1.36
C VAL A 177 -10.15 4.65 0.06
N ILE A 178 -9.28 5.02 -0.88
CA ILE A 178 -9.67 5.50 -2.21
C ILE A 178 -9.45 4.38 -3.21
N LEU A 179 -10.45 4.11 -4.04
CA LEU A 179 -10.35 3.19 -5.17
C LEU A 179 -10.90 3.85 -6.43
N VAL A 180 -10.18 3.68 -7.54
CA VAL A 180 -10.62 4.09 -8.88
C VAL A 180 -10.97 2.82 -9.66
N CYS A 181 -12.20 2.79 -10.18
CA CYS A 181 -12.69 1.71 -11.03
C CYS A 181 -13.03 2.28 -12.40
N ASP A 182 -12.06 2.27 -13.32
CA ASP A 182 -12.25 2.68 -14.71
C ASP A 182 -12.52 1.45 -15.58
N HIS A 183 -13.72 1.39 -16.15
CA HIS A 183 -14.26 0.25 -16.91
C HIS A 183 -15.35 0.72 -17.89
N ASN A 184 -15.66 -0.09 -18.90
CA ASN A 184 -16.42 0.35 -20.08
C ASN A 184 -17.83 0.88 -19.77
N THR A 185 -18.37 0.53 -18.60
CA THR A 185 -19.72 0.93 -18.17
C THR A 185 -19.67 1.53 -16.77
N ASN A 186 -19.96 2.83 -16.64
CA ASN A 186 -20.13 3.51 -15.36
C ASN A 186 -18.88 3.59 -14.46
N SER A 187 -17.72 3.92 -15.04
CA SER A 187 -16.50 4.23 -14.28
C SER A 187 -16.76 5.16 -13.11
N PHE A 188 -16.03 4.94 -12.01
CA PHE A 188 -16.20 5.72 -10.80
C PHE A 188 -14.92 5.79 -9.95
N ILE A 189 -14.87 6.80 -9.10
CA ILE A 189 -13.96 6.89 -7.95
C ILE A 189 -14.81 6.81 -6.68
N ILE A 190 -14.32 6.08 -5.68
CA ILE A 190 -15.01 5.85 -4.41
C ILE A 190 -14.06 6.12 -3.24
N ALA A 191 -14.61 6.74 -2.18
CA ALA A 191 -13.96 6.83 -0.88
C ALA A 191 -14.77 6.04 0.16
N ILE A 192 -14.05 5.23 0.90
CA ILE A 192 -14.59 4.30 1.89
C ILE A 192 -13.96 4.66 3.24
N ASP A 193 -14.75 4.77 4.31
CA ASP A 193 -14.19 4.93 5.65
C ASP A 193 -13.41 3.68 6.02
N LYS A 194 -12.12 3.88 6.31
CA LYS A 194 -11.19 2.78 6.52
C LYS A 194 -11.51 1.94 7.76
N ASN A 195 -12.26 2.47 8.72
CA ASN A 195 -12.52 1.77 9.98
C ASN A 195 -13.72 0.83 9.92
N ASN A 196 -14.69 1.10 9.04
CA ASN A 196 -15.96 0.37 9.02
C ASN A 196 -16.46 -0.03 7.62
N GLY A 197 -15.76 0.36 6.55
CA GLY A 197 -16.13 -0.01 5.19
C GLY A 197 -17.32 0.76 4.61
N THR A 198 -17.82 1.78 5.29
CA THR A 198 -18.94 2.61 4.78
C THR A 198 -18.48 3.52 3.66
N VAL A 199 -19.31 3.66 2.62
CA VAL A 199 -19.01 4.57 1.51
C VAL A 199 -19.26 6.01 1.97
N ILE A 200 -18.20 6.82 1.98
CA ILE A 200 -18.28 8.25 2.31
C ILE A 200 -18.80 9.03 1.10
N TRP A 201 -18.23 8.76 -0.07
CA TRP A 201 -18.70 9.30 -1.34
C TRP A 201 -18.32 8.38 -2.50
N LYS A 202 -19.11 8.45 -3.57
CA LYS A 202 -18.85 7.78 -4.85
C LYS A 202 -19.21 8.73 -5.98
N LYS A 203 -18.31 8.89 -6.96
CA LYS A 203 -18.48 9.86 -8.05
C LYS A 203 -18.21 9.18 -9.40
N ALA A 204 -19.10 9.43 -10.35
CA ALA A 204 -18.95 8.91 -11.70
C ALA A 204 -17.75 9.56 -12.41
N ARG A 205 -17.13 8.79 -13.30
CA ARG A 205 -16.01 9.17 -14.18
C ARG A 205 -16.37 8.85 -15.64
N PRO A 206 -17.45 9.44 -16.20
CA PRO A 206 -18.00 9.03 -17.50
C PRO A 206 -17.01 9.16 -18.68
N GLU A 207 -15.99 10.00 -18.52
CA GLU A 207 -14.92 10.21 -19.51
C GLU A 207 -13.88 9.08 -19.51
N ALA A 208 -13.77 8.32 -18.41
CA ALA A 208 -12.85 7.20 -18.29
C ALA A 208 -13.49 5.91 -18.83
N LYS A 209 -12.82 5.25 -19.78
CA LYS A 209 -13.31 4.03 -20.45
C LYS A 209 -12.72 2.78 -19.84
N SER A 210 -11.40 2.70 -19.80
CA SER A 210 -10.67 1.58 -19.20
C SER A 210 -9.33 2.10 -18.72
N GLY A 211 -8.88 1.63 -17.56
CA GLY A 211 -7.60 2.03 -17.01
C GLY A 211 -7.19 1.20 -15.79
N HIS A 212 -5.90 1.23 -15.48
CA HIS A 212 -5.32 0.62 -14.27
C HIS A 212 -4.60 1.70 -13.47
N SER A 213 -5.36 2.74 -13.16
CA SER A 213 -4.83 4.03 -12.73
C SER A 213 -4.88 4.18 -11.22
N THR A 214 -3.92 3.54 -10.54
CA THR A 214 -3.71 3.76 -9.11
C THR A 214 -3.45 5.26 -8.89
N PRO A 215 -4.32 5.97 -8.15
CA PRO A 215 -4.21 7.41 -8.01
C PRO A 215 -3.07 7.80 -7.09
N ILE A 216 -2.70 9.08 -7.10
CA ILE A 216 -1.74 9.66 -6.16
C ILE A 216 -2.36 10.84 -5.42
N ILE A 217 -1.78 11.19 -4.27
CA ILE A 217 -2.18 12.34 -3.49
C ILE A 217 -1.31 13.54 -3.86
N TYR A 218 -1.95 14.69 -4.02
CA TYR A 218 -1.29 15.96 -4.27
C TYR A 218 -1.68 16.99 -3.22
N HIS A 219 -0.67 17.60 -2.60
CA HIS A 219 -0.82 18.68 -1.64
C HIS A 219 -0.43 20.01 -2.31
N PRO A 220 -1.40 20.78 -2.85
CA PRO A 220 -1.08 22.07 -3.46
C PRO A 220 -0.59 23.06 -2.39
N LYS A 221 0.18 24.07 -2.80
CA LYS A 221 0.63 25.16 -1.90
C LYS A 221 -0.53 25.96 -1.30
N LYS A 222 -1.67 26.01 -1.99
CA LYS A 222 -2.92 26.65 -1.55
C LYS A 222 -4.10 25.76 -1.89
N GLY A 223 -5.09 25.69 -1.00
CA GLY A 223 -6.27 24.83 -1.16
C GLY A 223 -6.13 23.48 -0.44
N GLY A 224 -7.13 22.62 -0.62
CA GLY A 224 -7.19 21.31 0.02
C GLY A 224 -6.43 20.22 -0.73
N THR A 225 -6.15 19.11 -0.03
CA THR A 225 -5.54 17.90 -0.59
C THR A 225 -6.38 17.33 -1.73
N GLN A 226 -5.70 16.93 -2.81
CA GLN A 226 -6.30 16.46 -4.05
C GLN A 226 -5.89 15.01 -4.34
N ILE A 227 -6.75 14.30 -5.06
CA ILE A 227 -6.47 12.98 -5.63
C ILE A 227 -6.26 13.18 -7.12
N LEU A 228 -5.08 12.84 -7.63
CA LEU A 228 -4.77 12.90 -9.06
C LEU A 228 -4.93 11.51 -9.67
N VAL A 229 -5.69 11.44 -10.75
CA VAL A 229 -6.03 10.18 -11.42
C VAL A 229 -5.77 10.32 -12.93
N PRO A 230 -4.78 9.62 -13.48
CA PRO A 230 -4.63 9.52 -14.93
C PRO A 230 -5.76 8.62 -15.46
N GLY A 231 -6.74 9.17 -16.18
CA GLY A 231 -7.78 8.41 -16.89
C GLY A 231 -7.40 8.12 -18.34
N SER A 232 -8.30 7.51 -19.10
CA SER A 232 -8.06 7.09 -20.49
C SER A 232 -7.62 8.23 -21.43
N PHE A 233 -8.16 9.45 -21.24
CA PHE A 233 -7.90 10.61 -22.10
C PHE A 233 -7.54 11.88 -21.31
N TYR A 234 -7.53 11.80 -19.99
CA TYR A 234 -7.44 12.99 -19.14
C TYR A 234 -6.66 12.68 -17.87
N LEU A 235 -5.83 13.62 -17.42
CA LEU A 235 -5.45 13.69 -16.02
C LEU A 235 -6.53 14.49 -15.28
N MET A 236 -7.16 13.89 -14.26
CA MET A 236 -8.20 14.53 -13.48
C MET A 236 -7.79 14.68 -12.01
N SER A 237 -8.19 15.79 -11.41
CA SER A 237 -8.03 16.04 -9.98
C SER A 237 -9.38 16.02 -9.26
N TYR A 238 -9.39 15.43 -8.06
CA TYR A 238 -10.57 15.34 -7.20
C TYR A 238 -10.30 15.86 -5.80
N SER A 239 -11.31 16.47 -5.20
CA SER A 239 -11.33 16.79 -3.77
C SER A 239 -11.32 15.51 -2.94
N THR A 240 -10.35 15.35 -2.03
CA THR A 240 -10.34 14.24 -1.05
C THR A 240 -11.56 14.25 -0.13
N ARG A 241 -12.09 15.44 0.17
CA ARG A 241 -13.23 15.64 1.07
C ARG A 241 -14.57 15.25 0.44
N THR A 242 -14.83 15.72 -0.79
CA THR A 242 -16.16 15.63 -1.44
C THR A 242 -16.20 14.68 -2.63
N GLY A 243 -15.04 14.27 -3.14
CA GLY A 243 -14.90 13.52 -4.39
C GLY A 243 -15.19 14.35 -5.64
N GLU A 244 -15.46 15.64 -5.52
CA GLU A 244 -15.77 16.50 -6.68
C GLU A 244 -14.54 16.69 -7.57
N LYS A 245 -14.77 16.62 -8.88
CA LYS A 245 -13.76 16.95 -9.90
C LYS A 245 -13.41 18.43 -9.77
N LEU A 246 -12.13 18.73 -9.53
CA LEU A 246 -11.62 20.10 -9.34
C LEU A 246 -11.16 20.70 -10.66
N TRP A 247 -10.39 19.94 -11.42
CA TRP A 247 -9.85 20.33 -12.71
C TRP A 247 -9.44 19.09 -13.50
N TRP A 248 -9.17 19.27 -14.79
CA TRP A 248 -8.69 18.23 -15.68
C TRP A 248 -7.77 18.83 -16.75
N VAL A 249 -6.91 17.99 -17.32
CA VAL A 249 -6.06 18.28 -18.50
C VAL A 249 -6.18 17.10 -19.46
N ALA A 250 -6.25 17.36 -20.77
CA ALA A 250 -6.28 16.38 -21.85
C ALA A 250 -4.93 16.29 -22.55
#